data_AF-W4PZD6-F1
#
_entry.id   AF-W4PZD6-F1
#
_cell.length_a   1.000
_cell.length_b   1.000
_cell.length_c   1.000
_cell.angle_alpha   90.00
_cell.angle_beta   90.00
_cell.angle_gamma   90.00
#
_symmetry.space_group_name_H-M   'P 1'
#
loop_
_entity.id
_entity.type
_entity.pdbx_description
1 polymer ?
#
loop_
_entity_poly.entity_id
_entity_poly.type
_entity_poly.pdbx_seq_one_letter_code
_entity_poly.pdbx_strand_id
1 'polypeptide(L)'
;MSQLCGLAGNESITLCAPLQKLKGEHIPLRKQMENLYEMSISMEEEKDIGAMKEKLLLLRNGVINFVSHLDPHSEKEEGVLFPMVANYIGKDFGPIFVMEYEHDQAKANLKKFLERSAAVELDATITELPPIAQLYNEAYHILQGHFVKEEEILFPMAEKLLTIEEKHRLEKLL
;
A
#
# COMPACT_ATOMS: atom_id res chain seq x y z
N MET A 1 -30.86 -30.88 -13.59
CA MET A 1 -30.19 -29.58 -13.84
C MET A 1 -29.91 -28.94 -12.49
N SER A 2 -28.65 -28.52 -12.34
CA SER A 2 -28.02 -27.66 -11.31
C SER A 2 -28.21 -28.00 -9.83
N GLN A 3 -27.26 -28.78 -9.32
CA GLN A 3 -26.69 -28.64 -7.99
C GLN A 3 -25.41 -27.79 -8.13
N LEU A 4 -25.30 -26.71 -7.36
CA LEU A 4 -24.08 -25.95 -7.00
C LEU A 4 -24.57 -24.87 -6.01
N CYS A 5 -24.88 -25.24 -4.78
CA CYS A 5 -23.94 -25.49 -3.68
C CYS A 5 -23.11 -24.22 -3.38
N GLY A 6 -23.59 -23.46 -2.40
CA GLY A 6 -22.91 -22.30 -1.87
C GLY A 6 -21.67 -22.70 -1.07
N LEU A 7 -20.60 -21.95 -1.27
CA LEU A 7 -19.42 -21.93 -0.42
C LEU A 7 -19.05 -20.47 -0.17
N ALA A 8 -19.90 -19.78 0.60
CA ALA A 8 -19.46 -18.62 1.39
C ALA A 8 -19.37 -19.09 2.84
N GLY A 9 -18.46 -20.02 3.09
CA GLY A 9 -18.07 -20.41 4.44
C GLY A 9 -17.21 -19.28 5.00
N ASN A 10 -17.80 -18.48 5.88
CA ASN A 10 -17.10 -17.51 6.72
C ASN A 10 -16.33 -18.26 7.83
N GLU A 11 -15.42 -19.16 7.44
CA GLU A 11 -14.48 -19.76 8.36
C GLU A 11 -13.34 -18.77 8.58
N SER A 12 -13.14 -18.40 9.85
CA SER A 12 -11.97 -17.65 10.30
C SER A 12 -10.72 -18.46 9.99
N ILE A 13 -10.08 -18.19 8.84
CA ILE A 13 -8.83 -18.82 8.45
C ILE A 13 -7.72 -18.30 9.37
N THR A 14 -7.03 -19.22 10.05
CA THR A 14 -5.83 -18.90 10.82
C THR A 14 -4.65 -18.87 9.86
N LEU A 15 -4.09 -17.68 9.64
CA LEU A 15 -2.89 -17.51 8.80
C LEU A 15 -1.66 -18.13 9.47
N CYS A 16 -0.73 -18.68 8.70
CA CYS A 16 0.58 -19.07 9.20
C CYS A 16 1.40 -17.85 9.66
N ALA A 17 2.41 -18.09 10.49
CA ALA A 17 3.26 -17.05 11.10
C ALA A 17 3.79 -15.99 10.10
N PRO A 18 4.36 -16.33 8.93
CA PRO A 18 4.83 -15.32 7.98
C PRO A 18 3.72 -14.44 7.39
N LEU A 19 2.54 -15.00 7.11
CA LEU A 19 1.40 -14.21 6.62
C LEU A 19 0.81 -13.32 7.72
N GLN A 20 0.83 -13.78 8.98
CA GLN A 20 0.49 -12.93 10.13
C GLN A 20 1.48 -11.78 10.30
N LYS A 21 2.78 -12.02 10.05
CA LYS A 21 3.81 -10.97 10.09
C LYS A 21 3.52 -9.87 9.06
N LEU A 22 3.31 -10.22 7.79
CA LEU A 22 2.97 -9.24 6.74
C LEU A 22 1.69 -8.46 7.09
N LYS A 23 0.62 -9.15 7.47
CA LYS A 23 -0.62 -8.51 7.94
C LYS A 23 -0.40 -7.58 9.14
N GLY A 24 0.48 -7.97 10.07
CA GLY A 24 0.82 -7.16 11.25
C GLY A 24 1.54 -5.86 10.90
N GLU A 25 2.33 -5.84 9.83
CA GLU A 25 3.02 -4.64 9.35
C GLU A 25 2.06 -3.58 8.81
N HIS A 26 0.85 -3.97 8.37
CA HIS A 26 -0.17 -3.02 7.94
C HIS A 26 -0.64 -2.11 9.07
N ILE A 27 -0.58 -2.53 10.33
CA ILE A 27 -1.07 -1.72 11.46
C ILE A 27 -0.32 -0.38 11.57
N PRO A 28 1.03 -0.36 11.70
CA PRO A 28 1.77 0.90 11.73
C PRO A 28 1.74 1.63 10.38
N LEU A 29 1.63 0.92 9.24
CA LEU A 29 1.54 1.56 7.92
C LEU A 29 0.23 2.32 7.73
N ARG A 30 -0.92 1.69 8.06
CA ARG A 30 -2.25 2.32 8.03
C ARG A 30 -2.30 3.58 8.89
N LYS A 31 -1.80 3.50 10.12
CA LYS A 31 -1.74 4.66 11.02
C LYS A 31 -0.91 5.81 10.41
N GLN A 32 0.24 5.50 9.81
CA GLN A 32 1.05 6.52 9.15
C GLN A 32 0.32 7.14 7.96
N MET A 33 -0.24 6.32 7.07
CA MET A 33 -0.89 6.84 5.85
C MET A 33 -2.15 7.66 6.16
N GLU A 34 -2.93 7.28 7.17
CA GLU A 34 -4.12 8.01 7.64
C GLU A 34 -3.75 9.39 8.19
N ASN A 35 -2.75 9.48 9.08
CA ASN A 35 -2.28 10.76 9.62
C ASN A 35 -1.79 11.69 8.50
N LEU A 36 -1.04 11.16 7.53
CA LEU A 36 -0.54 11.94 6.41
C LEU A 36 -1.67 12.38 5.47
N TYR A 37 -2.72 11.57 5.33
CA TYR A 37 -3.91 11.94 4.55
C TYR A 37 -4.70 13.06 5.23
N GLU A 38 -4.84 13.04 6.56
CA GLU A 38 -5.42 14.18 7.29
C GLU A 38 -4.58 15.46 7.11
N MET A 39 -3.24 15.34 7.11
CA MET A 39 -2.34 16.46 6.85
C MET A 39 -2.47 17.02 5.43
N SER A 40 -2.60 16.16 4.41
CA SER A 40 -2.75 16.60 3.02
C SER A 40 -4.09 17.33 2.82
N ILE A 41 -5.18 16.83 3.39
CA ILE A 41 -6.48 17.53 3.37
C ILE A 41 -6.40 18.88 4.08
N SER A 42 -5.78 18.94 5.27
CA SER A 42 -5.58 20.22 5.99
C SER A 42 -4.71 21.22 5.22
N MET A 43 -3.78 20.74 4.39
CA MET A 43 -2.99 21.59 3.52
C MET A 43 -3.84 22.18 2.38
N GLU A 44 -4.73 21.39 1.77
CA GLU A 44 -5.60 21.86 0.67
C GLU A 44 -6.60 22.93 1.11
N GLU A 45 -7.02 22.91 2.38
CA GLU A 45 -7.92 23.91 2.97
C GLU A 45 -7.21 25.21 3.41
N GLU A 46 -5.86 25.21 3.42
CA GLU A 46 -5.06 26.34 3.87
C GLU A 46 -5.18 27.54 2.90
N LYS A 47 -5.25 28.75 3.46
CA LYS A 47 -5.39 29.99 2.68
C LYS A 47 -4.16 30.89 2.75
N ASP A 48 -3.31 30.68 3.75
CA ASP A 48 -2.03 31.36 3.84
C ASP A 48 -0.94 30.56 3.11
N ILE A 49 -0.28 31.19 2.14
CA ILE A 49 0.75 30.54 1.33
C ILE A 49 1.99 30.14 2.15
N GLY A 50 2.32 30.90 3.20
CA GLY A 50 3.42 30.56 4.10
C GLY A 50 3.12 29.29 4.88
N ALA A 51 1.97 29.25 5.56
CA ALA A 51 1.50 28.08 6.28
C ALA A 51 1.31 26.87 5.37
N MET A 52 0.83 27.05 4.14
CA MET A 52 0.69 25.96 3.16
C MET A 52 2.05 25.35 2.78
N LYS A 53 3.08 26.18 2.60
CA LYS A 53 4.45 25.72 2.35
C LYS A 53 5.02 24.95 3.55
N GLU A 54 4.77 25.42 4.76
CA GLU A 54 5.16 24.70 5.99
C GLU A 54 4.46 23.35 6.11
N LYS A 55 3.14 23.28 5.88
CA LYS A 55 2.38 22.03 5.86
C LYS A 55 2.89 21.07 4.79
N LEU A 56 3.20 21.55 3.58
CA LEU A 56 3.77 20.73 2.51
C LEU A 56 5.13 20.15 2.90
N LEU A 57 5.98 20.94 3.57
CA LEU A 57 7.27 20.47 4.08
C LEU A 57 7.09 19.37 5.14
N LEU A 58 6.17 19.55 6.07
CA LEU A 58 5.85 18.55 7.10
C LEU A 58 5.29 17.27 6.47
N LEU A 59 4.35 17.39 5.54
CA LEU A 59 3.80 16.27 4.78
C LEU A 59 4.92 15.53 4.03
N ARG A 60 5.83 16.26 3.36
CA ARG A 60 6.97 15.67 2.65
C ARG A 60 7.85 14.82 3.56
N ASN A 61 8.23 15.35 4.71
CA ASN A 61 9.07 14.62 5.67
C ASN A 61 8.34 13.37 6.20
N GLY A 62 7.03 13.50 6.44
CA GLY A 62 6.19 12.38 6.83
C GLY A 62 6.10 11.28 5.76
N VAL A 63 5.95 11.67 4.48
CA VAL A 63 5.94 10.72 3.35
C VAL A 63 7.29 10.03 3.16
N ILE A 64 8.42 10.73 3.33
CA ILE A 64 9.76 10.11 3.31
C ILE A 64 9.84 9.00 4.38
N ASN A 65 9.40 9.30 5.61
CA ASN A 65 9.38 8.32 6.68
C ASN A 65 8.43 7.14 6.36
N PHE A 66 7.24 7.43 5.85
CA PHE A 66 6.29 6.39 5.46
C PHE A 66 6.84 5.46 4.38
N VAL A 67 7.42 6.01 3.30
CA VAL A 67 8.03 5.24 2.21
C VAL A 67 9.16 4.34 2.73
N SER A 68 9.97 4.83 3.68
CA SER A 68 11.04 4.01 4.28
C SER A 68 10.54 2.76 5.03
N HIS A 69 9.26 2.73 5.41
CA HIS A 69 8.60 1.55 6.00
C HIS A 69 7.78 0.75 4.99
N LEU A 70 7.16 1.43 4.01
CA LEU A 70 6.32 0.80 2.98
C LEU A 70 7.16 0.01 1.97
N ASP A 71 8.31 0.52 1.56
CA ASP A 71 9.15 -0.11 0.54
C ASP A 71 9.63 -1.52 0.97
N PRO A 72 10.22 -1.71 2.18
CA PRO A 72 10.61 -3.05 2.63
C PRO A 72 9.43 -4.03 2.73
N HIS A 73 8.25 -3.53 3.10
CA HIS A 73 7.02 -4.33 3.13
C HIS A 73 6.64 -4.81 1.72
N SER A 74 6.58 -3.89 0.77
CA SER A 74 6.27 -4.19 -0.64
C SER A 74 7.32 -5.15 -1.26
N GLU A 75 8.60 -5.01 -0.90
CA GLU A 75 9.69 -5.87 -1.37
C GLU A 75 9.54 -7.32 -0.91
N LYS A 76 9.06 -7.55 0.32
CA LYS A 76 8.76 -8.90 0.81
C LYS A 76 7.63 -9.54 0.02
N GLU A 77 6.64 -8.75 -0.36
CA GLU A 77 5.51 -9.23 -1.14
C GLU A 77 5.91 -9.52 -2.59
N GLU A 78 6.44 -8.53 -3.30
CA GLU A 78 6.85 -8.63 -4.71
C GLU A 78 8.01 -9.60 -4.92
N GLY A 79 8.96 -9.64 -3.99
CA GLY A 79 10.17 -10.44 -4.09
C GLY A 79 10.01 -11.88 -3.59
N VAL A 80 9.01 -12.15 -2.74
CA VAL A 80 8.86 -13.46 -2.08
C VAL A 80 7.45 -14.00 -2.20
N LEU A 81 6.45 -13.35 -1.59
CA LEU A 81 5.10 -13.91 -1.48
C LEU A 81 4.43 -14.04 -2.86
N PHE A 82 4.42 -12.97 -3.66
CA PHE A 82 3.73 -12.92 -4.94
C PHE A 82 4.30 -13.96 -5.93
N PRO A 83 5.63 -14.12 -6.09
CA PRO A 83 6.19 -15.21 -6.90
C PRO A 83 5.77 -16.61 -6.44
N MET A 84 5.69 -16.84 -5.13
CA MET A 84 5.27 -18.14 -4.59
C MET A 84 3.80 -18.44 -4.93
N VAL A 85 2.91 -17.46 -4.74
CA VAL A 85 1.48 -17.60 -5.08
C VAL A 85 1.27 -17.71 -6.58
N ALA A 86 2.03 -16.97 -7.39
CA ALA A 86 1.94 -16.99 -8.85
C ALA A 86 2.23 -18.37 -9.46
N ASN A 87 3.01 -19.23 -8.79
CA ASN A 87 3.21 -20.63 -9.24
C ASN A 87 1.91 -21.46 -9.28
N TYR A 88 0.89 -21.04 -8.52
CA TYR A 88 -0.39 -21.73 -8.44
C TYR A 88 -1.46 -21.14 -9.35
N ILE A 89 -1.49 -19.81 -9.49
CA ILE A 89 -2.58 -19.09 -10.16
C ILE A 89 -2.15 -18.36 -11.44
N GLY A 90 -0.87 -18.42 -11.80
CA GLY A 90 -0.28 -17.67 -12.91
C GLY A 90 0.04 -16.22 -12.53
N LYS A 91 0.92 -15.60 -13.32
CA LYS A 91 1.38 -14.21 -13.12
C LYS A 91 0.72 -13.21 -14.06
N ASP A 92 0.49 -13.60 -15.31
CA ASP A 92 0.19 -12.64 -16.39
C ASP A 92 -1.26 -12.12 -16.37
N PHE A 93 -2.17 -12.84 -15.73
CA PHE A 93 -3.59 -12.49 -15.64
C PHE A 93 -4.14 -12.96 -14.30
N GLY A 94 -4.65 -12.03 -13.47
CA GLY A 94 -5.31 -12.39 -12.21
C GLY A 94 -4.91 -11.52 -11.02
N PRO A 95 -5.16 -11.99 -9.79
CA PRO A 95 -4.97 -11.21 -8.57
C PRO A 95 -3.55 -10.65 -8.44
N ILE A 96 -2.50 -11.45 -8.68
CA ILE A 96 -1.11 -11.00 -8.54
C ILE A 96 -0.78 -9.82 -9.48
N PHE A 97 -1.21 -9.87 -10.74
CA PHE A 97 -1.03 -8.77 -11.67
C PHE A 97 -1.67 -7.47 -11.17
N VAL A 98 -2.89 -7.56 -10.63
CA VAL A 98 -3.59 -6.39 -10.06
C VAL A 98 -2.84 -5.84 -8.85
N MET A 99 -2.31 -6.71 -7.99
CA MET A 99 -1.52 -6.29 -6.83
C MET A 99 -0.24 -5.57 -7.24
N GLU A 100 0.56 -6.16 -8.13
CA GLU A 100 1.79 -5.54 -8.64
C GLU A 100 1.50 -4.20 -9.35
N TYR A 101 0.41 -4.13 -10.13
CA TYR A 101 -0.01 -2.89 -10.78
C TYR A 101 -0.39 -1.80 -9.77
N GLU A 102 -1.09 -2.14 -8.69
CA GLU A 102 -1.45 -1.18 -7.64
C GLU A 102 -0.23 -0.70 -6.86
N HIS A 103 0.74 -1.57 -6.58
CA HIS A 103 2.04 -1.17 -6.05
C HIS A 103 2.74 -0.16 -6.95
N ASP A 104 2.82 -0.43 -8.26
CA ASP A 104 3.44 0.48 -9.23
C ASP A 104 2.74 1.85 -9.26
N GLN A 105 1.41 1.87 -9.25
CA GLN A 105 0.65 3.12 -9.23
C GLN A 105 0.89 3.92 -7.94
N ALA A 106 0.83 3.27 -6.78
CA ALA A 106 1.07 3.93 -5.49
C ALA A 106 2.51 4.48 -5.41
N LYS A 107 3.51 3.66 -5.74
CA LYS A 107 4.93 4.05 -5.78
C LYS A 107 5.17 5.21 -6.75
N ALA A 108 4.56 5.18 -7.93
CA ALA A 108 4.69 6.26 -8.91
C ALA A 108 4.13 7.59 -8.39
N ASN A 109 2.99 7.56 -7.69
CA ASN A 109 2.39 8.76 -7.11
C ASN A 109 3.19 9.30 -5.92
N LEU A 110 3.67 8.43 -5.03
CA LEU A 110 4.56 8.82 -3.92
C LEU A 110 5.87 9.42 -4.44
N LYS A 111 6.48 8.82 -5.47
CA LYS A 111 7.69 9.35 -6.11
C LYS A 111 7.44 10.74 -6.71
N LYS A 112 6.38 10.92 -7.50
CA LYS A 112 6.02 12.22 -8.08
C LYS A 112 5.75 13.27 -7.01
N PHE A 113 5.09 12.88 -5.92
CA PHE A 113 4.85 13.76 -4.77
C PHE A 113 6.17 14.24 -4.17
N LEU A 114 7.11 13.33 -3.90
CA LEU A 114 8.42 13.65 -3.32
C LEU A 114 9.25 14.54 -4.24
N GLU A 115 9.27 14.25 -5.55
CA GLU A 115 9.99 15.04 -6.55
C GLU A 115 9.42 16.47 -6.65
N ARG A 116 8.09 16.60 -6.78
CA ARG A 116 7.44 17.91 -6.94
C ARG A 116 7.50 18.75 -5.66
N SER A 117 7.32 18.12 -4.49
CA SER A 117 7.43 18.81 -3.20
C SER A 117 8.88 19.22 -2.88
N ALA A 118 9.88 18.56 -3.45
CA ALA A 118 11.28 18.98 -3.36
C ALA A 118 11.62 20.16 -4.28
N ALA A 119 10.93 20.27 -5.41
CA ALA A 119 11.14 21.31 -6.43
C ALA A 119 10.26 22.57 -6.25
N VAL A 120 9.64 22.76 -5.07
CA VAL A 120 8.82 23.95 -4.81
C VAL A 120 9.72 25.18 -4.66
N GLU A 121 9.52 26.15 -5.56
CA GLU A 121 10.24 27.42 -5.56
C GLU A 121 9.69 28.41 -4.52
N LEU A 122 10.52 29.41 -4.17
CA LEU A 122 10.15 30.45 -3.20
C LEU A 122 8.95 31.29 -3.66
N ASP A 123 8.78 31.48 -4.97
CA ASP A 123 7.70 32.26 -5.59
C ASP A 123 6.45 31.43 -5.94
N ALA A 124 6.42 30.14 -5.60
CA ALA A 124 5.26 29.28 -5.82
C ALA A 124 3.99 29.86 -5.20
N THR A 125 2.90 29.79 -5.97
CA THR A 125 1.59 30.36 -5.68
C THR A 125 0.67 29.37 -4.96
N ILE A 126 -0.40 29.90 -4.36
CA ILE A 126 -1.39 29.10 -3.62
C ILE A 126 -2.12 28.06 -4.46
N THR A 127 -2.18 28.26 -5.79
CA THR A 127 -2.82 27.32 -6.72
C THR A 127 -1.89 26.19 -7.17
N GLU A 128 -0.57 26.34 -6.99
CA GLU A 128 0.42 25.37 -7.46
C GLU A 128 0.70 24.24 -6.47
N LEU A 129 0.49 24.48 -5.18
CA LEU A 129 0.80 23.50 -4.12
C LEU A 129 -0.27 22.41 -3.93
N PRO A 130 -1.59 22.69 -3.99
CA PRO A 130 -2.61 21.65 -3.80
C PRO A 130 -2.48 20.46 -4.77
N PRO A 131 -2.20 20.65 -6.08
CA PRO A 131 -1.94 19.53 -6.99
C PRO A 131 -0.72 18.67 -6.65
N ILE A 132 0.16 19.13 -5.76
CA ILE A 132 1.26 18.30 -5.23
C ILE A 132 0.70 17.37 -4.16
N ALA A 133 -0.03 17.89 -3.17
CA ALA A 133 -0.65 17.09 -2.11
C ALA A 133 -1.63 16.02 -2.65
N GLN A 134 -2.35 16.34 -3.73
CA GLN A 134 -3.26 15.40 -4.38
C GLN A 134 -2.58 14.10 -4.86
N LEU A 135 -1.29 14.15 -5.23
CA LEU A 135 -0.54 12.93 -5.58
C LEU A 135 -0.44 11.97 -4.40
N TYR A 136 -0.27 12.50 -3.18
CA TYR A 136 -0.29 11.68 -1.97
C TYR A 136 -1.70 11.11 -1.72
N ASN A 137 -2.76 11.89 -1.92
CA ASN A 137 -4.14 11.42 -1.75
C ASN A 137 -4.47 10.26 -2.70
N GLU A 138 -4.01 10.34 -3.95
CA GLU A 138 -4.17 9.24 -4.92
C GLU A 138 -3.45 7.96 -4.44
N ALA A 139 -2.20 8.08 -3.95
CA ALA A 139 -1.48 6.95 -3.39
C ALA A 139 -2.19 6.37 -2.15
N TYR A 140 -2.70 7.22 -1.25
CA TYR A 140 -3.46 6.81 -0.07
C TYR A 140 -4.68 5.95 -0.45
N HIS A 141 -5.50 6.39 -1.42
CA HIS A 141 -6.69 5.65 -1.82
C HIS A 141 -6.37 4.30 -2.45
N ILE A 142 -5.29 4.23 -3.23
CA ILE A 142 -4.80 2.95 -3.79
C ILE A 142 -4.40 2.02 -2.65
N LEU A 143 -3.51 2.47 -1.75
CA LEU A 143 -2.99 1.65 -0.65
C LEU A 143 -4.08 1.19 0.33
N GLN A 144 -5.10 2.03 0.56
CA GLN A 144 -6.22 1.66 1.43
C GLN A 144 -6.98 0.46 0.86
N GLY A 145 -7.32 0.50 -0.43
CA GLY A 145 -7.96 -0.62 -1.11
C GLY A 145 -7.03 -1.82 -1.25
N HIS A 146 -5.73 -1.59 -1.42
CA HIS A 146 -4.71 -2.61 -1.56
C HIS A 146 -4.60 -3.49 -0.31
N PHE A 147 -4.39 -2.88 0.87
CA PHE A 147 -4.27 -3.62 2.13
C PHE A 147 -5.53 -4.43 2.46
N VAL A 148 -6.72 -3.97 2.06
CA VAL A 148 -7.96 -4.74 2.20
C VAL A 148 -7.92 -6.01 1.34
N LYS A 149 -7.51 -5.89 0.07
CA LYS A 149 -7.37 -7.06 -0.83
C LYS A 149 -6.35 -8.05 -0.29
N GLU A 150 -5.25 -7.58 0.27
CA GLU A 150 -4.25 -8.46 0.87
C GLU A 150 -4.82 -9.25 2.03
N GLU A 151 -5.42 -8.55 2.98
CA GLU A 151 -5.89 -9.15 4.22
C GLU A 151 -7.11 -10.04 4.05
N GLU A 152 -8.01 -9.71 3.14
CA GLU A 152 -9.29 -10.40 2.95
C GLU A 152 -9.25 -11.43 1.81
N ILE A 153 -8.35 -11.26 0.84
CA ILE A 153 -8.29 -12.10 -0.36
C ILE A 153 -6.94 -12.80 -0.49
N LEU A 154 -5.84 -12.04 -0.60
CA LEU A 154 -4.55 -12.62 -0.98
C LEU A 154 -3.96 -13.49 0.13
N PHE A 155 -3.89 -13.02 1.37
CA PHE A 155 -3.32 -13.81 2.47
C PHE A 155 -4.14 -15.06 2.77
N PRO A 156 -5.50 -15.02 2.84
CA PRO A 156 -6.30 -16.23 2.94
C PRO A 156 -6.12 -17.19 1.76
N MET A 157 -5.92 -16.67 0.55
CA MET A 157 -5.64 -17.47 -0.63
C MET A 157 -4.26 -18.15 -0.53
N ALA A 158 -3.22 -17.40 -0.17
CA ALA A 158 -1.88 -17.92 0.05
C ALA A 158 -1.86 -19.00 1.15
N GLU A 159 -2.61 -18.80 2.23
CA GLU A 159 -2.75 -19.79 3.31
C GLU A 159 -3.34 -21.12 2.81
N LYS A 160 -4.26 -21.08 1.84
CA LYS A 160 -4.88 -22.28 1.25
C LYS A 160 -4.02 -22.95 0.18
N LEU A 161 -3.25 -22.17 -0.57
CA LEU A 161 -2.46 -22.66 -1.70
C LEU A 161 -1.09 -23.22 -1.29
N LEU A 162 -0.38 -22.51 -0.41
CA LEU A 162 1.00 -22.85 -0.06
C LEU A 162 1.07 -24.12 0.78
N THR A 163 2.02 -24.99 0.48
CA THR A 163 2.29 -26.18 1.30
C THR A 163 2.93 -25.82 2.64
N ILE A 164 3.02 -26.79 3.56
CA ILE A 164 3.70 -26.59 4.86
C ILE A 164 5.18 -26.22 4.64
N GLU A 165 5.86 -26.87 3.70
CA GLU A 165 7.25 -26.61 3.35
C GLU A 165 7.44 -25.21 2.76
N GLU A 166 6.51 -24.76 1.91
CA GLU A 166 6.52 -23.42 1.36
C GLU A 166 6.25 -22.35 2.43
N LYS A 167 5.32 -22.58 3.36
CA LYS A 167 5.09 -21.68 4.50
C LYS A 167 6.35 -21.55 5.37
N HIS A 168 7.03 -22.66 5.66
CA HIS A 168 8.33 -22.61 6.35
C HIS A 168 9.42 -21.91 5.53
N ARG A 169 9.40 -22.03 4.20
CA ARG A 169 10.33 -21.33 3.32
C ARG A 169 10.06 -19.83 3.32
N LEU A 170 8.78 -19.43 3.24
CA LEU A 170 8.35 -18.04 3.31
C LEU A 170 8.84 -17.40 4.62
N GLU A 171 8.63 -18.06 5.75
CA GLU A 171 9.12 -17.59 7.07
C GLU A 171 10.63 -17.32 7.11
N LYS A 172 11.44 -18.12 6.41
CA LYS A 172 12.90 -17.92 6.35
C LYS A 172 13.34 -16.80 5.42
N LEU A 173 12.49 -16.40 4.48
CA LEU A 173 12.78 -15.38 3.47
C LEU A 173 12.27 -13.99 3.88
N LEU A 174 11.31 -13.92 4.81
CA LEU A 174 10.72 -12.67 5.33
C LEU A 174 11.45 -12.12 6.56
#